data_AF-A0A562LLS6-F1
#
_entry.id   AF-A0A562LLS6-F1
#
_cell.length_a   1.000
_cell.length_b   1.000
_cell.length_c   1.000
_cell.angle_alpha   90.00
_cell.angle_beta   90.00
_cell.angle_gamma   90.00
#
_symmetry.space_group_name_H-M   'P 1'
#
loop_
_entity.id
_entity.type
_entity.pdbx_description
1 polymer ?
#
loop_
_entity_poly.entity_id
_entity_poly.type
_entity_poly.pdbx_seq_one_letter_code
_entity_poly.pdbx_strand_id
1 'polypeptide(L)'
;MSNFVYPSWFEPFEHPEGTKFDHMGSLTAPFTMTEGGYVIKKVNGRRVIKQFGSAEKRKRFHAEDRRGHRSEFRDPKGQHHPGRRAAKR
;
A
#
# COMPACT_ATOMS: atom_id res chain seq x y z
N MET A 1 5.16 -7.56 -16.54
CA MET A 1 6.35 -8.07 -15.81
C MET A 1 6.21 -7.69 -14.34
N SER A 2 6.48 -8.60 -13.41
CA SER A 2 6.41 -8.35 -11.96
C SER A 2 7.78 -7.92 -11.44
N ASN A 3 7.86 -6.91 -10.56
CA ASN A 3 9.13 -6.52 -9.91
C ASN A 3 9.37 -7.25 -8.57
N PHE A 4 8.55 -8.23 -8.22
CA PHE A 4 8.72 -8.99 -6.98
C PHE A 4 9.71 -10.14 -7.16
N VAL A 5 10.65 -10.30 -6.23
CA VAL A 5 11.60 -11.43 -6.17
C VAL A 5 11.13 -12.43 -5.11
N TYR A 6 11.17 -13.72 -5.43
CA TYR A 6 11.00 -14.84 -4.50
C TYR A 6 12.29 -15.68 -4.55
N PRO A 7 12.83 -16.24 -3.44
CA PRO A 7 12.37 -16.26 -2.05
C PRO A 7 13.16 -15.35 -1.08
N SER A 8 14.14 -14.58 -1.57
CA SER A 8 15.13 -13.82 -0.76
C SER A 8 14.55 -12.80 0.23
N TRP A 9 13.27 -12.45 0.09
CA TRP A 9 12.55 -11.55 1.00
C TRP A 9 11.87 -12.26 2.19
N PHE A 10 11.73 -13.58 2.12
CA PHE A 10 11.04 -14.39 3.13
C PHE A 10 12.01 -15.14 4.05
N GLU A 11 13.20 -15.51 3.56
CA GLU A 11 14.25 -16.20 4.30
C GLU A 11 15.63 -15.78 3.78
N PRO A 12 16.64 -15.43 4.62
CA PRO A 12 16.75 -15.59 6.08
C PRO A 12 16.35 -14.33 6.88
N PHE A 13 16.22 -14.41 8.21
CA PHE A 13 16.00 -13.21 9.05
C PHE A 13 17.15 -12.19 8.93
N GLU A 14 18.37 -12.69 8.74
CA GLU A 14 19.55 -11.90 8.43
C GLU A 14 19.88 -12.08 6.95
N HIS A 15 19.85 -10.99 6.19
CA HIS A 15 20.04 -11.03 4.74
C HIS A 15 21.53 -10.77 4.43
N PRO A 16 22.24 -11.68 3.74
CA PRO A 16 23.62 -11.45 3.34
C PRO A 16 23.78 -10.19 2.48
N GLU A 17 24.98 -9.61 2.49
CA GLU A 17 25.30 -8.49 1.60
C GLU A 17 25.07 -8.89 0.13
N GLY A 18 24.46 -8.00 -0.64
CA GLY A 18 24.09 -8.26 -2.04
C GLY A 18 22.75 -8.98 -2.25
N THR A 19 22.00 -9.25 -1.18
CA THR A 19 20.64 -9.79 -1.30
C THR A 19 19.74 -8.85 -2.11
N LYS A 20 19.07 -9.39 -3.13
CA LYS A 20 18.11 -8.65 -3.97
C LYS A 20 16.72 -8.70 -3.36
N PHE A 21 16.08 -7.53 -3.25
CA PHE A 21 14.71 -7.39 -2.73
C PHE A 21 13.68 -7.12 -3.84
N ASP A 22 14.14 -6.73 -5.02
CA ASP A 22 13.35 -6.56 -6.23
C ASP A 22 14.24 -6.82 -7.46
N HIS A 23 13.62 -7.06 -8.61
CA HIS A 23 14.37 -7.34 -9.85
C HIS A 23 15.08 -6.09 -10.38
N MET A 24 14.56 -4.91 -10.07
CA MET A 24 15.10 -3.61 -10.50
C MET A 24 16.12 -3.01 -9.53
N GLY A 25 16.37 -3.62 -8.36
CA GLY A 25 17.30 -3.10 -7.36
C GLY A 25 16.88 -1.79 -6.70
N SER A 26 15.60 -1.43 -6.75
CA SER A 26 15.06 -0.23 -6.10
C SER A 26 14.86 -0.41 -4.60
N LEU A 27 14.78 -1.66 -4.11
CA LEU A 27 14.67 -1.98 -2.69
C LEU A 27 16.00 -2.52 -2.18
N THR A 28 16.49 -1.95 -1.08
CA THR A 28 17.78 -2.31 -0.47
C THR A 28 17.65 -3.03 0.87
N ALA A 29 16.43 -3.15 1.40
CA ALA A 29 16.15 -3.81 2.66
C ALA A 29 14.73 -4.41 2.68
N PRO A 30 14.48 -5.45 3.50
CA PRO A 30 13.15 -6.06 3.60
C PRO A 30 12.15 -5.07 4.20
N PHE A 31 10.87 -5.24 3.85
CA PHE A 31 9.76 -4.40 4.33
C PHE A 31 9.91 -2.88 4.10
N THR A 32 10.79 -2.48 3.19
CA THR A 32 10.91 -1.10 2.72
C THR A 32 9.98 -0.82 1.53
N MET A 33 9.88 0.44 1.13
CA MET A 33 8.93 0.88 0.10
C MET A 33 9.67 1.70 -0.95
N THR A 34 9.40 1.41 -2.22
CA THR A 34 9.94 2.18 -3.34
C THR A 34 9.30 3.56 -3.43
N GLU A 35 9.98 4.45 -4.14
CA GLU A 35 9.36 5.69 -4.59
C GLU A 35 8.09 5.37 -5.42
N GLY A 36 6.99 6.06 -5.13
CA GLY A 36 5.70 5.73 -5.75
C GLY A 36 4.86 4.65 -5.04
N GLY A 37 5.43 3.96 -4.04
CA GLY A 37 4.73 2.98 -3.21
C GLY A 37 3.66 3.60 -2.29
N TYR A 38 2.75 2.74 -1.81
CA TYR A 38 1.72 3.09 -0.84
C TYR A 38 1.46 1.91 0.09
N VAL A 39 1.37 2.16 1.40
CA VAL A 39 0.99 1.14 2.38
C VAL A 39 0.09 1.73 3.46
N ILE A 40 -0.87 0.93 3.94
CA ILE A 40 -1.63 1.21 5.15
C ILE A 40 -1.06 0.32 6.26
N LYS A 41 -0.56 0.92 7.33
CA LYS A 41 -0.01 0.17 8.46
C LYS A 41 -0.63 0.57 9.78
N LYS A 42 -0.69 -0.36 10.73
CA LYS A 42 -1.15 -0.12 12.10
C LYS A 42 0.07 0.07 13.00
N VAL A 43 0.25 1.26 13.55
CA VAL A 43 1.34 1.58 14.48
C VAL A 43 0.88 1.31 15.91
N ASN A 44 1.71 0.55 16.65
CA ASN A 44 1.50 0.18 18.05
C ASN A 44 0.11 -0.43 18.32
N GLY A 45 -0.43 -1.19 17.37
CA GLY A 45 -1.74 -1.84 17.51
C GLY A 45 -2.94 -0.89 17.58
N ARG A 46 -2.74 0.43 17.49
CA ARG A 46 -3.79 1.44 17.75
C ARG A 46 -4.06 2.31 16.54
N ARG A 47 -3.02 2.90 15.95
CA ARG A 47 -3.19 3.96 14.93
C ARG A 47 -2.99 3.41 13.53
N VAL A 48 -4.03 3.50 12.69
CA VAL A 48 -3.90 3.21 11.26
C VAL A 48 -3.35 4.45 10.56
N ILE A 49 -2.23 4.30 9.86
CA ILE A 49 -1.62 5.38 9.06
C ILE A 49 -1.46 4.98 7.61
N LYS A 50 -1.55 5.98 6.74
CA LYS A 50 -1.28 5.89 5.31
C LYS A 50 0.12 6.40 5.07
N GLN A 51 1.03 5.53 4.63
CA GLN A 51 2.40 5.90 4.28
C GLN A 51 2.56 5.89 2.76
N PHE A 52 3.21 6.93 2.24
CA PHE A 52 3.46 7.10 0.81
C PHE A 52 4.96 7.14 0.56
N GLY A 53 5.41 6.51 -0.53
CA GLY A 53 6.82 6.49 -0.92
C GLY A 53 7.32 7.81 -1.50
N SER A 54 6.42 8.73 -1.87
CA SER A 54 6.78 10.08 -2.34
C SER A 54 5.65 11.09 -2.15
N ALA A 55 5.99 12.38 -2.23
CA ALA A 55 5.01 13.47 -2.16
C ALA A 55 4.09 13.45 -3.39
N GLU A 56 4.62 13.09 -4.55
CA GLU A 56 3.94 12.96 -5.84
C GLU A 56 2.91 11.84 -5.77
N LYS A 57 3.27 10.70 -5.19
CA LYS A 57 2.33 9.60 -4.98
C LYS A 57 1.20 10.00 -4.05
N ARG A 58 1.52 10.70 -2.95
CA ARG A 58 0.51 11.25 -2.04
C ARG A 58 -0.45 12.16 -2.78
N LYS A 59 0.05 13.15 -3.54
CA LYS A 59 -0.78 14.06 -4.35
C LYS A 59 -1.69 13.29 -5.32
N ARG A 60 -1.14 12.35 -6.10
CA ARG A 60 -1.91 11.50 -7.02
C ARG A 60 -3.00 10.69 -6.32
N PHE A 61 -2.69 10.10 -5.17
CA PHE A 61 -3.64 9.31 -4.38
C PHE A 61 -4.78 10.15 -3.78
N HIS A 62 -4.53 11.44 -3.52
CA HIS A 62 -5.58 12.37 -3.08
C HIS A 62 -6.44 12.86 -4.25
N ALA A 63 -5.87 13.00 -5.44
CA ALA A 63 -6.57 13.39 -6.66
C ALA A 63 -7.31 12.23 -7.35
N GLU A 64 -7.09 10.99 -6.90
CA GLU A 64 -7.71 9.79 -7.45
C GLU A 64 -9.25 9.88 -7.42
N ASP A 65 -9.88 9.64 -8.57
CA ASP A 65 -11.32 9.48 -8.64
C ASP A 65 -11.73 8.16 -7.97
N ARG A 66 -12.49 8.28 -6.88
CA ARG A 66 -12.94 7.15 -6.07
C ARG A 66 -14.40 6.77 -6.26
N ARG A 67 -15.06 7.30 -7.29
CA ARG A 67 -16.41 6.86 -7.66
C ARG A 67 -16.41 5.35 -7.91
N GLY A 68 -17.36 4.64 -7.30
CA GLY A 68 -17.48 3.19 -7.46
C GLY A 68 -16.51 2.38 -6.60
N HIS A 69 -15.67 3.02 -5.77
CA HIS A 69 -14.72 2.31 -4.94
C HIS A 69 -15.43 1.52 -3.84
N ARG A 70 -14.91 0.34 -3.44
CA ARG A 70 -15.52 -0.54 -2.42
C ARG A 70 -15.83 0.20 -1.11
N SER A 71 -14.99 1.17 -0.74
CA SER A 71 -15.18 2.02 0.43
C SER A 71 -16.42 2.92 0.37
N GLU A 72 -16.97 3.17 -0.82
CA GLU A 72 -18.24 3.88 -0.99
C GLU A 72 -19.45 3.01 -0.67
N PHE A 73 -19.29 1.69 -0.72
CA PHE A 73 -20.36 0.70 -0.52
C PHE A 73 -20.24 -0.07 0.78
N ARG A 74 -19.14 0.06 1.52
CA ARG A 74 -18.92 -0.66 2.78
C ARG A 74 -18.55 0.29 3.91
N ASP A 75 -19.29 0.21 5.01
CA ASP A 75 -18.99 0.98 6.21
C ASP A 75 -17.86 0.33 7.04
N PRO A 76 -17.32 1.03 8.06
CA PRO A 76 -16.31 0.46 8.95
C PRO A 76 -16.77 -0.78 9.74
N LYS A 77 -18.09 -1.00 9.88
CA LYS A 77 -18.68 -2.18 10.52
C LYS A 77 -18.86 -3.35 9.53
N GLY A 78 -18.50 -3.15 8.26
CA GLY A 78 -18.56 -4.15 7.22
C GLY A 78 -19.90 -4.27 6.51
N GLN A 79 -20.90 -3.44 6.83
CA GLN A 79 -22.23 -3.45 6.23
C GLN A 79 -22.20 -2.82 4.83
N HIS A 80 -22.96 -3.42 3.91
CA HIS A 80 -23.07 -2.95 2.54
C HIS A 80 -24.19 -1.91 2.40
N HIS A 81 -23.94 -0.81 1.70
CA HIS A 81 -24.90 0.26 1.45
C HIS A 81 -24.86 0.70 -0.02
N PRO A 82 -25.94 1.29 -0.58
CA PRO A 82 -26.09 1.59 -2.02
C PRO A 82 -25.12 2.63 -2.61
N GLY A 83 -24.07 3.01 -1.87
CA GLY A 83 -23.05 3.96 -2.31
C GLY A 83 -23.28 5.34 -1.70
N ARG A 84 -22.38 5.80 -0.83
CA ARG A 84 -22.50 7.10 -0.13
C ARG A 84 -22.65 8.31 -1.08
N ARG A 85 -22.18 8.19 -2.33
CA ARG A 85 -22.29 9.23 -3.36
C ARG A 85 -23.48 9.04 -4.30
N ALA A 86 -24.03 7.83 -4.42
CA ALA A 86 -25.27 7.59 -5.17
C ALA A 86 -26.49 8.14 -4.42
N ALA A 87 -26.45 8.13 -3.08
CA ALA A 87 -27.53 8.64 -2.22
C ALA A 87 -27.59 10.19 -2.10
N LYS A 88 -26.68 10.93 -2.76
CA LYS A 88 -26.63 12.41 -2.74
C LYS A 88 -27.26 13.07 -3.99
N ARG A 89 -27.99 12.30 -4.81
CA ARG A 89 -28.74 12.81 -5.95
C ARG A 89 -30.20 13.07 -5.57
#